data_AF-A0A933MJD3-F1
#
_entry.id   AF-A0A933MJD3-F1
#
_cell.length_a   1.000
_cell.length_b   1.000
_cell.length_c   1.000
_cell.angle_alpha   90.00
_cell.angle_beta   90.00
_cell.angle_gamma   90.00
#
_symmetry.space_group_name_H-M   'P 1'
#
loop_
_entity.id
_entity.type
_entity.pdbx_description
1 polymer ?
#
loop_
_entity_poly.entity_id
_entity_poly.type
_entity_poly.pdbx_seq_one_letter_code
_entity_poly.pdbx_strand_id
1 'polypeptide(L)'
;MEYCAVKQKEVTGLLVEQAEDEIAAVNMAIGASVAGVRAMTCTSGGGFALMTESLSLAGMTETPLVIFIAQWPGPATGFPTRTEQGDILFALYGGPGEFARAILATGDAEETVYAMQRAFNLADKHQTPVIVLGDQNLNDSFWTVNEIDPGKIPIGRGKLLENWDPSLGPYKRYHLSSDGISPRLIPGATEEVQYWDSDEHTEEGHIAESAPVRLQITAKRLAKLKGLREEALSPEVFGESREAALAGFGSSKWAVREAVQQLQEKVSAVHFSPVYPLPQETVELLSGYKKNIIVE
;
A
#
# COMPACT_ATOMS: atom_id res chain seq x y z
N MET A 1 -11.89 2.68 -11.64
CA MET A 1 -11.12 2.46 -12.89
C MET A 1 -11.73 3.11 -14.13
N GLU A 2 -13.06 3.29 -14.21
CA GLU A 2 -13.72 3.95 -15.36
C GLU A 2 -13.13 5.33 -15.68
N TYR A 3 -12.87 6.16 -14.66
CA TYR A 3 -12.21 7.45 -14.84
C TYR A 3 -10.85 7.31 -15.55
N CYS A 4 -10.01 6.37 -15.12
CA CYS A 4 -8.71 6.13 -15.75
C CYS A 4 -8.86 5.65 -17.20
N ALA A 5 -9.84 4.78 -17.49
CA ALA A 5 -10.11 4.29 -18.85
C ALA A 5 -10.51 5.44 -19.80
N VAL A 6 -11.31 6.39 -19.31
CA VAL A 6 -11.64 7.61 -20.07
C VAL A 6 -10.38 8.46 -20.28
N LYS A 7 -9.59 8.68 -19.23
CA LYS A 7 -8.38 9.53 -19.28
C LYS A 7 -7.23 8.94 -20.08
N GLN A 8 -7.20 7.63 -20.33
CA GLN A 8 -6.18 6.97 -21.14
C GLN A 8 -6.02 7.61 -22.54
N LYS A 9 -7.10 8.16 -23.11
CA LYS A 9 -7.06 8.83 -24.43
C LYS A 9 -6.38 10.20 -24.39
N GLU A 10 -6.33 10.83 -23.21
CA GLU A 10 -5.84 12.18 -23.00
C GLU A 10 -4.43 12.17 -22.38
N VAL A 11 -4.12 11.16 -21.57
CA VAL A 11 -2.86 11.05 -20.82
C VAL A 11 -1.91 10.09 -21.52
N THR A 12 -0.82 10.62 -22.06
CA THR A 12 0.23 9.80 -22.69
C THR A 12 0.89 8.90 -21.66
N GLY A 13 1.04 7.60 -21.98
CA GLY A 13 1.71 6.63 -21.10
C GLY A 13 0.81 6.01 -20.02
N LEU A 14 -0.48 6.33 -19.99
CA LEU A 14 -1.47 5.58 -19.22
C LEU A 14 -1.99 4.42 -20.09
N LEU A 15 -2.13 3.23 -19.50
CA LEU A 15 -2.80 2.07 -20.09
C LEU A 15 -3.78 1.52 -19.06
N VAL A 16 -5.01 1.28 -19.48
CA VAL A 16 -6.05 0.64 -18.68
C VAL A 16 -6.59 -0.54 -19.48
N GLU A 17 -6.52 -1.71 -18.87
CA GLU A 17 -7.04 -2.95 -19.45
C GLU A 17 -8.11 -3.51 -18.52
N GLN A 18 -9.23 -3.93 -19.09
CA GLN A 18 -10.26 -4.66 -18.36
C GLN A 18 -9.96 -6.15 -18.53
N ALA A 19 -9.32 -6.74 -17.52
CA ALA A 19 -9.06 -8.17 -17.50
C ALA A 19 -10.35 -8.99 -17.34
N GLU A 20 -10.24 -10.29 -17.63
CA GLU A 20 -11.32 -11.27 -17.56
C GLU A 20 -11.78 -11.58 -16.12
N ASP A 21 -10.87 -11.46 -15.15
CA ASP A 21 -11.12 -11.63 -13.72
C ASP A 21 -10.04 -10.91 -12.88
N GLU A 22 -10.20 -10.94 -11.56
CA GLU A 22 -9.26 -10.32 -10.63
C GLU A 22 -7.88 -10.97 -10.59
N ILE A 23 -7.76 -12.27 -10.90
CA ILE A 23 -6.49 -13.00 -10.94
C ILE A 23 -5.67 -12.51 -12.14
N ALA A 24 -6.30 -12.40 -13.30
CA ALA A 24 -5.69 -11.84 -14.50
C ALA A 24 -5.30 -10.37 -14.28
N ALA A 25 -6.20 -9.56 -13.70
CA ALA A 25 -5.95 -8.14 -13.45
C ALA A 25 -4.69 -7.90 -12.58
N VAL A 26 -4.57 -8.61 -11.46
CA VAL A 26 -3.42 -8.42 -10.55
C VAL A 26 -2.12 -8.96 -11.16
N ASN A 27 -2.15 -10.08 -11.88
CA ASN A 27 -0.96 -10.62 -12.52
C ASN A 27 -0.49 -9.76 -13.70
N MET A 28 -1.41 -9.14 -14.46
CA MET A 28 -1.07 -8.13 -15.46
C MET A 28 -0.38 -6.92 -14.81
N ALA A 29 -0.90 -6.44 -13.67
CA ALA A 29 -0.28 -5.33 -12.93
C ALA A 29 1.12 -5.68 -12.41
N ILE A 30 1.33 -6.91 -11.90
CA ILE A 30 2.64 -7.40 -11.47
C ILE A 30 3.61 -7.43 -12.66
N GLY A 31 3.19 -8.02 -13.79
CA GLY A 31 4.02 -8.07 -15.01
C GLY A 31 4.40 -6.68 -15.53
N ALA A 32 3.45 -5.74 -15.53
CA ALA A 32 3.71 -4.35 -15.88
C ALA A 32 4.72 -3.69 -14.92
N SER A 33 4.60 -3.94 -13.62
CA SER A 33 5.54 -3.41 -12.62
C SER A 33 6.96 -3.96 -12.78
N VAL A 34 7.09 -5.25 -13.10
CA VAL A 34 8.37 -5.88 -13.46
C VAL A 34 8.97 -5.20 -14.69
N ALA A 35 8.16 -4.86 -15.69
CA ALA A 35 8.57 -4.09 -16.86
C ALA A 35 8.89 -2.61 -16.58
N GLY A 36 8.82 -2.17 -15.32
CA GLY A 36 9.32 -0.88 -14.86
C GLY A 36 8.29 0.26 -14.84
N VAL A 37 7.02 -0.01 -15.18
CA VAL A 37 5.95 0.99 -15.04
C VAL A 37 5.35 0.97 -13.62
N ARG A 38 4.77 2.09 -13.18
CA ARG A 38 3.94 2.09 -11.97
C ARG A 38 2.61 1.45 -12.32
N ALA A 39 2.31 0.31 -11.69
CA ALA A 39 1.10 -0.45 -11.95
C ALA A 39 0.20 -0.52 -10.71
N MET A 40 -1.11 -0.52 -10.94
CA MET A 40 -2.10 -0.71 -9.89
C MET A 40 -3.29 -1.51 -10.40
N THR A 41 -4.05 -2.09 -9.47
CA THR A 41 -5.41 -2.58 -9.70
C THR A 41 -6.36 -2.02 -8.64
N CYS A 42 -7.66 -2.16 -8.87
CA CYS A 42 -8.72 -1.72 -7.99
C CYS A 42 -9.76 -2.83 -7.89
N THR A 43 -10.21 -3.13 -6.68
CA THR A 43 -11.13 -4.23 -6.39
C THR A 43 -11.92 -3.92 -5.10
N SER A 44 -12.71 -4.88 -4.62
CA SER A 44 -13.30 -4.88 -3.27
C SER A 44 -12.94 -6.19 -2.55
N GLY A 45 -13.45 -6.45 -1.34
CA GLY A 45 -13.10 -7.60 -0.52
C GLY A 45 -13.22 -8.95 -1.25
N GLY A 46 -14.30 -9.16 -2.02
CA GLY A 46 -14.50 -10.40 -2.78
C GLY A 46 -13.42 -10.63 -3.85
N GLY A 47 -13.13 -9.62 -4.66
CA GLY A 47 -12.11 -9.72 -5.69
C GLY A 47 -10.69 -9.73 -5.11
N PHE A 48 -10.44 -9.00 -4.02
CA PHE A 48 -9.17 -9.04 -3.29
C PHE A 48 -8.86 -10.46 -2.79
N ALA A 49 -9.88 -11.23 -2.40
CA ALA A 49 -9.69 -12.63 -2.03
C ALA A 49 -9.06 -13.48 -3.14
N LEU A 50 -9.48 -13.27 -4.39
CA LEU A 50 -8.91 -13.92 -5.56
C LEU A 50 -7.46 -13.46 -5.83
N MET A 51 -7.11 -12.23 -5.45
CA MET A 51 -5.78 -11.66 -5.65
C MET A 51 -4.74 -12.11 -4.60
N THR A 52 -5.14 -12.78 -3.52
CA THR A 52 -4.25 -13.03 -2.36
C THR A 52 -3.01 -13.88 -2.69
N GLU A 53 -3.10 -14.82 -3.63
CA GLU A 53 -1.95 -15.58 -4.12
C GLU A 53 -0.94 -14.68 -4.84
N SER A 54 -1.43 -13.86 -5.78
CA SER A 54 -0.61 -12.89 -6.51
C SER A 54 -0.06 -11.78 -5.62
N LEU A 55 -0.76 -11.41 -4.54
CA LEU A 55 -0.22 -10.51 -3.52
C LEU A 55 1.02 -11.13 -2.86
N SER A 56 0.98 -12.42 -2.51
CA SER A 56 2.14 -13.15 -2.00
C SER A 56 3.26 -13.26 -3.05
N LEU A 57 2.92 -13.46 -4.33
CA LEU A 57 3.89 -13.43 -5.42
C LEU A 57 4.61 -12.08 -5.50
N ALA A 58 3.87 -10.96 -5.45
CA ALA A 58 4.46 -9.62 -5.47
C ALA A 58 5.34 -9.37 -4.23
N GLY A 59 4.95 -9.88 -3.07
CA GLY A 59 5.76 -9.85 -1.85
C GLY A 59 7.06 -10.67 -1.97
N MET A 60 6.97 -11.90 -2.49
CA MET A 60 8.09 -12.81 -2.70
C MET A 60 9.12 -12.22 -3.67
N THR A 61 8.64 -11.73 -4.81
CA THR A 61 9.46 -11.19 -5.90
C THR A 61 9.88 -9.74 -5.69
N GLU A 62 9.51 -9.13 -4.55
CA GLU A 62 9.81 -7.74 -4.23
C GLU A 62 9.32 -6.78 -5.34
N THR A 63 8.13 -7.05 -5.89
CA THR A 63 7.53 -6.27 -6.98
C THR A 63 6.68 -5.14 -6.40
N PRO A 64 6.96 -3.86 -6.75
CA PRO A 64 6.06 -2.74 -6.41
C PRO A 64 4.66 -2.97 -6.96
N LEU A 65 3.63 -2.90 -6.12
CA LEU A 65 2.25 -3.06 -6.56
C LEU A 65 1.34 -2.19 -5.70
N VAL A 66 0.42 -1.46 -6.32
CA VAL A 66 -0.63 -0.75 -5.59
C VAL A 66 -1.97 -1.44 -5.82
N ILE A 67 -2.70 -1.74 -4.75
CA ILE A 67 -4.07 -2.30 -4.82
C ILE A 67 -4.99 -1.36 -4.06
N PHE A 68 -6.01 -0.84 -4.74
CA PHE A 68 -7.09 -0.13 -4.07
C PHE A 68 -8.22 -1.11 -3.72
N ILE A 69 -8.61 -1.17 -2.45
CA ILE A 69 -9.76 -1.94 -1.97
C ILE A 69 -10.89 -0.96 -1.63
N ALA A 70 -11.91 -0.95 -2.48
CA ALA A 70 -13.17 -0.25 -2.27
C ALA A 70 -14.10 -1.11 -1.40
N GLN A 71 -14.02 -0.94 -0.08
CA GLN A 71 -14.69 -1.84 0.86
C GLN A 71 -16.23 -1.72 0.81
N TRP A 72 -16.91 -2.86 0.87
CA TRP A 72 -18.35 -2.98 1.12
C TRP A 72 -18.59 -4.10 2.14
N PRO A 73 -19.76 -4.15 2.82
CA PRO A 73 -20.03 -5.18 3.81
C PRO A 73 -19.95 -6.57 3.23
N GLY A 74 -19.13 -7.43 3.83
CA GLY A 74 -19.08 -8.86 3.55
C GLY A 74 -20.05 -9.67 4.44
N PRO A 75 -19.84 -10.99 4.60
CA PRO A 75 -18.92 -11.84 3.84
C PRO A 75 -19.45 -12.21 2.44
N ALA A 76 -18.57 -12.80 1.60
CA ALA A 76 -18.87 -13.17 0.23
C ALA A 76 -19.39 -11.97 -0.59
N THR A 77 -20.56 -12.09 -1.22
CA THR A 77 -21.17 -10.95 -1.94
C THR A 77 -21.60 -9.83 -0.99
N GLY A 78 -22.06 -10.19 0.22
CA GLY A 78 -22.53 -9.26 1.23
C GLY A 78 -23.52 -8.21 0.70
N PHE A 79 -23.25 -6.93 0.95
CA PHE A 79 -24.06 -5.80 0.48
C PHE A 79 -23.25 -4.86 -0.44
N PRO A 80 -23.17 -5.13 -1.76
CA PRO A 80 -22.29 -4.41 -2.68
C PRO A 80 -22.54 -2.90 -2.81
N THR A 81 -23.68 -2.41 -2.32
CA THR A 81 -24.11 -1.00 -2.40
C THR A 81 -24.20 -0.34 -1.02
N ARG A 82 -23.53 -0.89 -0.01
CA ARG A 82 -23.49 -0.37 1.36
C ARG A 82 -22.04 -0.17 1.79
N THR A 83 -21.85 0.62 2.84
CA THR A 83 -20.52 0.94 3.37
C THR A 83 -20.18 0.08 4.57
N GLU A 84 -18.93 -0.36 4.65
CA GLU A 84 -18.30 -1.01 5.81
C GLU A 84 -16.78 -0.85 5.70
N GLN A 85 -16.08 -0.84 6.83
CA GLN A 85 -14.62 -0.81 6.89
C GLN A 85 -14.06 -2.15 7.41
N GLY A 86 -14.58 -3.26 6.89
CA GLY A 86 -14.37 -4.62 7.43
C GLY A 86 -13.12 -5.36 6.92
N ASP A 87 -12.43 -4.84 5.91
CA ASP A 87 -11.38 -5.58 5.22
C ASP A 87 -9.96 -5.33 5.77
N ILE A 88 -9.78 -4.49 6.80
CA ILE A 88 -8.43 -4.11 7.29
C ILE A 88 -7.57 -5.31 7.70
N LEU A 89 -8.12 -6.26 8.47
CA LEU A 89 -7.37 -7.46 8.87
C LEU A 89 -7.14 -8.40 7.69
N PHE A 90 -8.06 -8.42 6.73
CA PHE A 90 -7.90 -9.21 5.53
C PHE A 90 -6.81 -8.65 4.61
N ALA A 91 -6.76 -7.33 4.43
CA ALA A 91 -5.67 -6.63 3.76
C ALA A 91 -4.33 -6.86 4.47
N LEU A 92 -4.34 -6.95 5.81
CA LEU A 92 -3.14 -7.18 6.61
C LEU A 92 -2.64 -8.62 6.57
N TYR A 93 -3.51 -9.62 6.66
CA TYR A 93 -3.11 -11.02 6.79
C TYR A 93 -3.39 -11.88 5.55
N GLY A 94 -3.97 -11.30 4.50
CA GLY A 94 -4.23 -11.97 3.24
C GLY A 94 -2.94 -12.39 2.52
N GLY A 95 -2.97 -13.58 1.93
CA GLY A 95 -1.86 -14.18 1.22
C GLY A 95 -1.02 -15.11 2.11
N PRO A 96 -0.59 -16.28 1.60
CA PRO A 96 0.27 -17.19 2.35
C PRO A 96 1.66 -16.60 2.61
N GLY A 97 2.22 -16.91 3.78
CA GLY A 97 3.57 -16.50 4.19
C GLY A 97 3.66 -15.05 4.69
N GLU A 98 4.88 -14.64 5.03
CA GLU A 98 5.16 -13.30 5.55
C GLU A 98 5.94 -12.48 4.53
N PHE A 99 5.51 -11.25 4.29
CA PHE A 99 6.22 -10.26 3.48
C PHE A 99 5.85 -8.86 3.97
N ALA A 100 6.75 -7.90 3.74
CA ALA A 100 6.43 -6.50 4.00
C ALA A 100 5.26 -6.07 3.11
N ARG A 101 4.40 -5.20 3.64
CA ARG A 101 3.37 -4.45 2.90
C ARG A 101 3.00 -3.20 3.70
N ALA A 102 2.42 -2.21 3.03
CA ALA A 102 1.80 -1.07 3.71
C ALA A 102 0.31 -1.00 3.39
N ILE A 103 -0.47 -0.45 4.32
CA ILE A 103 -1.90 -0.26 4.21
C ILE A 103 -2.22 1.18 4.62
N LEU A 104 -2.73 1.94 3.67
CA LEU A 104 -3.26 3.28 3.87
C LEU A 104 -4.78 3.20 3.88
N ALA A 105 -5.44 4.06 4.64
CA ALA A 105 -6.88 4.24 4.63
C ALA A 105 -7.20 5.73 4.58
N THR A 106 -8.10 6.13 3.70
CA THR A 106 -8.29 7.55 3.36
C THR A 106 -9.63 8.05 3.88
N GLY A 107 -9.68 9.25 4.47
CA GLY A 107 -10.91 9.79 5.06
C GLY A 107 -11.71 10.75 4.19
N ASP A 108 -11.14 11.26 3.10
CA ASP A 108 -11.79 12.17 2.15
C ASP A 108 -11.14 12.10 0.76
N ALA A 109 -11.80 12.71 -0.23
CA ALA A 109 -11.38 12.67 -1.63
C ALA A 109 -10.00 13.33 -1.88
N GLU A 110 -9.68 14.43 -1.17
CA GLU A 110 -8.38 15.10 -1.31
C GLU A 110 -7.26 14.21 -0.75
N GLU A 111 -7.48 13.63 0.44
CA GLU A 111 -6.59 12.67 1.06
C GLU A 111 -6.37 11.44 0.16
N THR A 112 -7.41 10.92 -0.49
CA THR A 112 -7.29 9.78 -1.42
C THR A 112 -6.32 10.06 -2.55
N VAL A 113 -6.36 11.24 -3.17
CA VAL A 113 -5.43 11.57 -4.27
C VAL A 113 -3.97 11.56 -3.79
N TYR A 114 -3.68 12.22 -2.67
CA TYR A 114 -2.32 12.26 -2.14
C TYR A 114 -1.87 10.91 -1.57
N ALA A 115 -2.78 10.13 -0.98
CA ALA A 115 -2.50 8.77 -0.52
C ALA A 115 -2.14 7.85 -1.68
N MET A 116 -2.80 7.96 -2.83
CA MET A 116 -2.41 7.20 -4.03
C MET A 116 -1.01 7.56 -4.53
N GLN A 117 -0.66 8.86 -4.57
CA GLN A 117 0.69 9.29 -4.93
C GLN A 117 1.75 8.73 -3.96
N ARG A 118 1.45 8.76 -2.66
CA ARG A 118 2.30 8.17 -1.62
C ARG A 118 2.39 6.66 -1.74
N ALA A 119 1.29 5.97 -2.03
CA ALA A 119 1.25 4.52 -2.19
C ALA A 119 2.20 4.07 -3.29
N PHE A 120 2.20 4.74 -4.44
CA PHE A 120 3.16 4.45 -5.50
C PHE A 120 4.61 4.71 -5.09
N ASN A 121 4.88 5.79 -4.35
CA ASN A 121 6.22 6.06 -3.84
C ASN A 121 6.68 4.99 -2.83
N LEU A 122 5.82 4.59 -1.89
CA LEU A 122 6.12 3.54 -0.92
C LEU A 122 6.36 2.20 -1.61
N ALA A 123 5.51 1.84 -2.59
CA ALA A 123 5.66 0.61 -3.36
C ALA A 123 7.00 0.59 -4.11
N ASP A 124 7.39 1.68 -4.78
CA ASP A 124 8.66 1.78 -5.51
C ASP A 124 9.87 1.79 -4.57
N LYS A 125 9.85 2.61 -3.53
CA LYS A 125 10.96 2.76 -2.58
C LYS A 125 11.25 1.47 -1.82
N HIS A 126 10.19 0.80 -1.36
CA HIS A 126 10.30 -0.39 -0.54
C HIS A 126 10.14 -1.70 -1.33
N GLN A 127 9.83 -1.64 -2.62
CA GLN A 127 9.73 -2.82 -3.49
C GLN A 127 8.79 -3.88 -2.88
N THR A 128 7.56 -3.46 -2.66
CA THR A 128 6.58 -4.19 -1.85
C THR A 128 5.15 -3.78 -2.24
N PRO A 129 4.14 -4.64 -2.01
CA PRO A 129 2.75 -4.24 -2.17
C PRO A 129 2.32 -3.14 -1.21
N VAL A 130 1.53 -2.19 -1.70
CA VAL A 130 0.83 -1.17 -0.91
C VAL A 130 -0.65 -1.25 -1.20
N ILE A 131 -1.44 -1.39 -0.14
CA ILE A 131 -2.89 -1.45 -0.21
C ILE A 131 -3.45 -0.10 0.24
N VAL A 132 -4.45 0.41 -0.49
CA VAL A 132 -5.17 1.61 -0.12
C VAL A 132 -6.63 1.23 0.10
N LEU A 133 -7.15 1.50 1.29
CA LEU A 133 -8.51 1.22 1.70
C LEU A 133 -9.36 2.48 1.50
N GLY A 134 -10.39 2.33 0.67
CA GLY A 134 -11.57 3.20 0.68
C GLY A 134 -12.77 2.43 1.20
N ASP A 135 -13.92 3.09 1.30
CA ASP A 135 -15.20 2.47 1.61
C ASP A 135 -16.29 3.03 0.69
N GLN A 136 -17.42 2.34 0.59
CA GLN A 136 -18.49 2.73 -0.32
C GLN A 136 -18.99 4.16 -0.06
N ASN A 137 -19.01 4.61 1.20
CA ASN A 137 -19.41 5.99 1.53
C ASN A 137 -18.44 7.01 0.91
N LEU A 138 -17.13 6.80 1.04
CA LEU A 138 -16.14 7.66 0.39
C LEU A 138 -16.24 7.62 -1.14
N ASN A 139 -16.40 6.43 -1.72
CA ASN A 139 -16.37 6.21 -3.16
C ASN A 139 -17.58 6.80 -3.90
N ASP A 140 -18.77 6.75 -3.28
CA ASP A 140 -20.02 7.25 -3.88
C ASP A 140 -20.31 8.71 -3.55
N SER A 141 -19.57 9.29 -2.60
CA SER A 141 -19.76 10.68 -2.18
C SER A 141 -19.13 11.68 -3.14
N PHE A 142 -19.81 12.81 -3.34
CA PHE A 142 -19.24 13.97 -4.01
C PHE A 142 -18.67 14.95 -2.99
N TRP A 143 -17.47 15.46 -3.28
CA TRP A 143 -16.74 16.35 -2.39
C TRP A 143 -16.43 17.67 -3.09
N THR A 144 -16.58 18.78 -2.36
CA THR A 144 -15.94 20.04 -2.74
C THR A 144 -14.59 20.08 -2.05
N VAL A 145 -13.52 20.08 -2.84
CA VAL A 145 -12.14 20.06 -2.36
C VAL A 145 -11.45 21.36 -2.75
N ASN A 146 -10.35 21.66 -2.05
CA ASN A 146 -9.43 22.68 -2.53
C ASN A 146 -8.79 22.23 -3.85
N GLU A 147 -8.14 23.16 -4.55
CA GLU A 147 -7.37 22.81 -5.74
C GLU A 147 -6.34 21.71 -5.41
N ILE A 148 -6.43 20.60 -6.13
CA ILE A 148 -5.51 19.47 -5.98
C ILE A 148 -4.24 19.81 -6.75
N ASP A 149 -3.11 19.89 -6.05
CA ASP A 149 -1.80 20.04 -6.68
C ASP A 149 -1.24 18.66 -7.05
N PRO A 150 -1.20 18.27 -8.34
CA PRO A 150 -0.67 16.98 -8.75
C PRO A 150 0.83 16.84 -8.46
N GLY A 151 1.57 17.94 -8.26
CA GLY A 151 2.99 17.97 -7.94
C GLY A 151 3.32 17.94 -6.44
N LYS A 152 2.30 17.98 -5.57
CA LYS A 152 2.48 18.09 -4.10
C LYS A 152 3.35 16.98 -3.52
N ILE A 153 3.22 15.76 -4.04
CA ILE A 153 4.04 14.61 -3.65
C ILE A 153 5.02 14.30 -4.79
N PRO A 154 6.32 14.63 -4.63
CA PRO A 154 7.32 14.32 -5.64
C PRO A 154 7.42 12.82 -5.94
N ILE A 155 7.69 12.47 -7.20
CA ILE A 155 7.85 11.08 -7.62
C ILE A 155 9.15 10.51 -7.04
N GLY A 156 9.04 9.49 -6.19
CA GLY A 156 10.18 8.73 -5.68
C GLY A 156 10.20 7.31 -6.27
N ARG A 157 11.17 7.02 -7.14
CA ARG A 157 11.33 5.69 -7.78
C ARG A 157 12.20 4.70 -6.97
N GLY A 158 12.66 5.08 -5.79
CA GLY A 158 13.48 4.23 -4.93
C GLY A 158 14.86 3.95 -5.52
N LYS A 159 15.43 2.78 -5.22
CA LYS A 159 16.72 2.31 -5.74
C LYS A 159 16.61 1.76 -7.18
N LEU A 160 15.87 2.45 -8.04
CA LEU A 160 15.80 2.14 -9.47
C LEU A 160 17.10 2.62 -10.14
N LEU A 161 17.78 1.73 -10.82
CA LEU A 161 19.00 2.01 -11.56
C LEU A 161 18.70 2.18 -13.04
N GLU A 162 19.40 3.11 -13.69
CA GLU A 162 19.37 3.27 -15.14
C GLU A 162 20.32 2.30 -15.85
N ASN A 163 21.45 1.97 -15.20
CA ASN A 163 22.50 1.09 -15.72
C ASN A 163 23.12 0.28 -14.58
N TRP A 164 23.86 -0.78 -14.95
CA TRP A 164 24.70 -1.56 -14.05
C TRP A 164 26.17 -1.39 -14.42
N ASP A 165 27.05 -1.33 -13.42
CA ASP A 165 28.50 -1.33 -13.63
C ASP A 165 29.01 -2.78 -13.47
N PRO A 166 29.41 -3.45 -14.57
CA PRO A 166 29.88 -4.83 -14.51
C PRO A 166 31.15 -5.02 -13.65
N SER A 167 31.88 -3.93 -13.35
CA SER A 167 33.05 -4.00 -12.46
C SER A 167 32.68 -4.30 -11.01
N LEU A 168 31.41 -4.10 -10.63
CA LEU A 168 30.85 -4.47 -9.33
C LEU A 168 30.52 -5.97 -9.23
N GLY A 169 30.68 -6.72 -10.31
CA GLY A 169 30.31 -8.13 -10.42
C GLY A 169 28.93 -8.33 -11.07
N PRO A 170 28.41 -9.57 -11.08
CA PRO A 170 27.11 -9.87 -11.69
C PRO A 170 25.99 -9.15 -10.95
N TYR A 171 25.00 -8.66 -11.70
CA TYR A 171 23.82 -8.07 -11.09
C TYR A 171 23.03 -9.11 -10.29
N LYS A 172 22.63 -8.74 -9.07
CA LYS A 172 21.84 -9.57 -8.15
C LYS A 172 20.53 -8.86 -7.84
N ARG A 173 19.44 -9.30 -8.45
CA ARG A 173 18.10 -8.71 -8.27
C ARG A 173 17.69 -8.65 -6.80
N TYR A 174 18.09 -9.64 -6.01
CA TYR A 174 17.78 -9.77 -4.60
C TYR A 174 19.00 -9.56 -3.69
N HIS A 175 19.98 -8.76 -4.11
CA HIS A 175 21.17 -8.39 -3.33
C HIS A 175 20.84 -8.06 -1.87
N LEU A 176 21.53 -8.68 -0.92
CA LEU A 176 21.37 -8.46 0.51
C LEU A 176 21.81 -7.05 0.90
N SER A 177 20.94 -6.31 1.58
CA SER A 177 21.25 -4.99 2.11
C SER A 177 20.72 -4.83 3.53
N SER A 178 21.33 -3.93 4.30
CA SER A 178 20.95 -3.68 5.70
C SER A 178 19.54 -3.11 5.85
N ASP A 179 19.03 -2.41 4.83
CA ASP A 179 17.67 -1.86 4.78
C ASP A 179 16.67 -2.81 4.08
N GLY A 180 17.13 -3.96 3.59
CA GLY A 180 16.32 -4.93 2.87
C GLY A 180 15.97 -4.54 1.42
N ILE A 181 16.39 -3.37 0.94
CA ILE A 181 16.09 -2.88 -0.42
C ILE A 181 17.26 -3.11 -1.37
N SER A 182 17.10 -4.06 -2.30
CA SER A 182 18.05 -4.29 -3.39
C SER A 182 17.98 -3.22 -4.47
N PRO A 183 19.08 -2.90 -5.17
CA PRO A 183 19.00 -2.10 -6.39
C PRO A 183 18.16 -2.81 -7.46
N ARG A 184 17.28 -2.09 -8.14
CA ARG A 184 16.35 -2.63 -9.15
C ARG A 184 16.71 -2.14 -10.54
N LEU A 185 16.82 -3.05 -11.50
CA LEU A 185 16.91 -2.74 -12.94
C LEU A 185 15.60 -3.09 -13.64
N ILE A 186 15.30 -2.39 -14.72
CA ILE A 186 14.18 -2.75 -15.60
C ILE A 186 14.69 -3.83 -16.57
N PRO A 187 14.01 -4.99 -16.70
CA PRO A 187 14.38 -6.00 -17.70
C PRO A 187 14.44 -5.39 -19.10
N GLY A 188 15.54 -5.66 -19.81
CA GLY A 188 15.79 -5.11 -21.16
C GLY A 188 16.35 -3.69 -21.20
N ALA A 189 16.50 -2.99 -20.07
CA ALA A 189 17.21 -1.71 -20.02
C ALA A 189 18.74 -1.88 -20.08
N THR A 190 19.24 -3.04 -19.66
CA THR A 190 20.66 -3.43 -19.72
C THR A 190 20.77 -4.87 -20.26
N GLU A 191 22.01 -5.35 -20.47
CA GLU A 191 22.28 -6.75 -20.85
C GLU A 191 22.18 -7.72 -19.67
N GLU A 192 21.94 -7.23 -18.45
CA GLU A 192 21.86 -8.06 -17.24
C GLU A 192 20.59 -8.92 -17.25
N VAL A 193 20.77 -10.21 -17.00
CA VAL A 193 19.66 -11.16 -16.86
C VAL A 193 19.12 -11.11 -15.44
N GLN A 194 17.80 -11.14 -15.31
CA GLN A 194 17.11 -11.14 -14.03
C GLN A 194 16.21 -12.37 -13.92
N TYR A 195 16.20 -13.02 -12.76
CA TYR A 195 15.35 -14.16 -12.48
C TYR A 195 14.27 -13.75 -11.48
N TRP A 196 13.01 -14.02 -11.82
CA TRP A 196 11.84 -13.69 -11.03
C TRP A 196 11.08 -14.98 -10.79
N ASP A 197 11.10 -15.46 -9.55
CA ASP A 197 10.60 -16.78 -9.18
C ASP A 197 9.72 -16.71 -7.93
N SER A 198 8.69 -17.55 -7.89
CA SER A 198 7.78 -17.70 -6.75
C SER A 198 8.36 -18.57 -5.64
N ASP A 199 9.31 -19.44 -5.97
CA ASP A 199 10.03 -20.23 -4.99
C ASP A 199 11.01 -19.35 -4.20
N GLU A 200 11.45 -19.84 -3.04
CA GLU A 200 12.55 -19.17 -2.34
C GLU A 200 13.80 -19.20 -3.21
N HIS A 201 14.58 -18.11 -3.16
CA HIS A 201 15.64 -17.89 -4.13
C HIS A 201 16.91 -17.28 -3.52
N THR A 202 18.03 -17.44 -4.22
CA THR A 202 19.31 -16.77 -3.90
C THR A 202 19.26 -15.27 -4.25
N GLU A 203 20.33 -14.53 -4.00
CA GLU A 203 20.45 -13.12 -4.37
C GLU A 203 20.32 -12.88 -5.89
N GLU A 204 20.74 -13.86 -6.71
CA GLU A 204 20.62 -13.84 -8.16
C GLU A 204 19.18 -14.10 -8.64
N GLY A 205 18.35 -14.77 -7.81
CA GLY A 205 16.98 -15.15 -8.12
C GLY A 205 16.79 -16.61 -8.55
N HIS A 206 17.79 -17.47 -8.35
CA HIS A 206 17.66 -18.91 -8.61
C HIS A 206 17.04 -19.64 -7.42
N ILE A 207 16.21 -20.65 -7.70
CA ILE A 207 15.55 -21.49 -6.70
C ILE A 207 16.55 -22.05 -5.68
N ALA A 208 16.21 -21.94 -4.40
CA ALA A 208 17.04 -22.43 -3.29
C ALA A 208 16.19 -22.97 -2.13
N GLU A 209 16.48 -24.21 -1.72
CA GLU A 209 15.81 -24.87 -0.58
C GLU A 209 16.66 -24.88 0.70
N SER A 210 17.84 -24.26 0.68
CA SER A 210 18.73 -24.29 1.84
C SER A 210 18.22 -23.41 2.98
N ALA A 211 18.22 -23.95 4.20
CA ALA A 211 17.78 -23.22 5.39
C ALA A 211 18.51 -21.88 5.61
N PRO A 212 19.85 -21.78 5.42
CA PRO A 212 20.55 -20.50 5.56
C PRO A 212 20.05 -19.43 4.57
N VAL A 213 19.82 -19.79 3.30
CA VAL A 213 19.30 -18.85 2.28
C VAL A 213 17.90 -18.42 2.65
N ARG A 214 17.01 -19.36 3.02
CA ARG A 214 15.64 -19.06 3.47
C ARG A 214 15.62 -18.04 4.59
N LEU A 215 16.44 -18.23 5.63
CA LEU A 215 16.52 -17.31 6.76
C LEU A 215 16.99 -15.91 6.36
N GLN A 216 18.06 -15.83 5.55
CA GLN A 216 18.63 -14.55 5.13
C GLN A 216 17.70 -13.74 4.24
N ILE A 217 17.13 -14.36 3.20
CA ILE A 217 16.30 -13.66 2.22
C ILE A 217 14.93 -13.30 2.83
N THR A 218 14.35 -14.16 3.68
CA THR A 218 13.14 -13.79 4.43
C THR A 218 13.39 -12.61 5.38
N ALA A 219 14.48 -12.63 6.14
CA ALA A 219 14.83 -11.52 7.03
C ALA A 219 15.01 -10.22 6.24
N LYS A 220 15.64 -10.28 5.06
CA LYS A 220 15.79 -9.13 4.16
C LYS A 220 14.43 -8.58 3.70
N ARG A 221 13.51 -9.43 3.21
CA ARG A 221 12.16 -8.98 2.81
C ARG A 221 11.39 -8.33 3.97
N LEU A 222 11.53 -8.83 5.19
CA LEU A 222 10.86 -8.29 6.37
C LEU A 222 11.53 -7.02 6.93
N ALA A 223 12.84 -6.85 6.74
CA ALA A 223 13.57 -5.65 7.18
C ALA A 223 13.00 -4.35 6.58
N LYS A 224 12.37 -4.46 5.40
CA LYS A 224 11.68 -3.37 4.70
C LYS A 224 10.55 -2.72 5.52
N LEU A 225 9.92 -3.47 6.44
CA LEU A 225 8.88 -2.96 7.34
C LEU A 225 9.39 -1.80 8.21
N LYS A 226 10.69 -1.80 8.53
CA LYS A 226 11.30 -0.69 9.28
C LYS A 226 11.22 0.61 8.49
N GLY A 227 11.63 0.59 7.22
CA GLY A 227 11.57 1.77 6.36
C GLY A 227 10.12 2.24 6.12
N LEU A 228 9.19 1.30 5.91
CA LEU A 228 7.76 1.63 5.80
C LEU A 228 7.21 2.32 7.05
N ARG A 229 7.64 1.88 8.24
CA ARG A 229 7.25 2.50 9.53
C ARG A 229 7.85 3.89 9.70
N GLU A 230 9.10 4.09 9.29
CA GLU A 230 9.78 5.40 9.35
C GLU A 230 9.16 6.42 8.38
N GLU A 231 8.61 5.98 7.25
CA GLU A 231 7.88 6.83 6.30
C GLU A 231 6.37 6.93 6.57
N ALA A 232 5.84 6.22 7.58
CA ALA A 232 4.43 6.29 7.95
C ALA A 232 4.09 7.67 8.51
N LEU A 233 3.02 8.29 7.97
CA LEU A 233 2.55 9.57 8.44
C LEU A 233 2.01 9.48 9.87
N SER A 234 2.33 10.48 10.68
CA SER A 234 1.72 10.68 11.98
C SER A 234 0.19 10.79 11.86
N PRO A 235 -0.59 10.27 12.82
CA PRO A 235 -2.04 10.42 12.82
C PRO A 235 -2.45 11.89 12.90
N GLU A 236 -3.53 12.26 12.21
CA GLU A 236 -4.11 13.61 12.33
C GLU A 236 -4.82 13.72 13.69
N VAL A 237 -4.49 14.76 14.45
CA VAL A 237 -5.14 15.04 15.75
C VAL A 237 -6.02 16.27 15.62
N PHE A 238 -7.27 16.16 16.05
CA PHE A 238 -8.22 17.27 16.07
C PHE A 238 -8.81 17.44 17.47
N GLY A 239 -8.67 18.65 18.03
CA GLY A 239 -9.01 18.94 19.44
C GLY A 239 -7.78 18.87 20.35
N GLU A 240 -7.91 19.45 21.56
CA GLU A 240 -6.80 19.60 22.52
C GLU A 240 -7.01 18.80 23.81
N SER A 241 -8.17 18.17 23.98
CA SER A 241 -8.51 17.40 25.17
C SER A 241 -7.59 16.19 25.34
N ARG A 242 -7.23 15.87 26.58
CA ARG A 242 -6.51 14.62 26.94
C ARG A 242 -7.35 13.69 27.81
N GLU A 243 -8.63 14.01 28.00
CA GLU A 243 -9.55 13.16 28.76
C GLU A 243 -9.91 11.89 27.98
N ALA A 244 -10.24 12.03 26.69
CA ALA A 244 -10.46 10.88 25.82
C ALA A 244 -10.08 11.15 24.35
N ALA A 245 -9.54 10.13 23.69
CA ALA A 245 -9.36 10.10 22.24
C ALA A 245 -10.44 9.24 21.57
N LEU A 246 -11.06 9.77 20.53
CA LEU A 246 -11.85 9.05 19.54
C LEU A 246 -10.91 8.69 18.39
N ALA A 247 -10.45 7.44 18.36
CA ALA A 247 -9.46 6.97 17.41
C ALA A 247 -10.10 6.12 16.31
N GLY A 248 -9.74 6.37 15.05
CA GLY A 248 -10.32 5.65 13.91
C GLY A 248 -9.56 5.90 12.61
N PHE A 249 -10.06 5.36 11.51
CA PHE A 249 -9.50 5.51 10.17
C PHE A 249 -10.61 5.57 9.13
N GLY A 250 -10.27 5.86 7.87
CA GLY A 250 -11.23 5.86 6.76
C GLY A 250 -12.28 6.96 6.88
N SER A 251 -13.46 6.76 6.26
CA SER A 251 -14.49 7.81 6.13
C SER A 251 -15.15 8.21 7.45
N SER A 252 -14.99 7.42 8.52
CA SER A 252 -15.42 7.78 9.88
C SER A 252 -14.81 9.11 10.39
N LYS A 253 -13.69 9.55 9.78
CA LYS A 253 -12.97 10.82 10.04
C LYS A 253 -13.92 11.99 10.33
N TRP A 254 -14.87 12.25 9.44
CA TRP A 254 -15.68 13.47 9.50
C TRP A 254 -16.77 13.40 10.55
N ALA A 255 -17.41 12.23 10.71
CA ALA A 255 -18.38 12.02 11.79
C ALA A 255 -17.72 12.17 13.16
N VAL A 256 -16.51 11.64 13.32
CA VAL A 256 -15.73 11.79 14.56
C VAL A 256 -15.33 13.25 14.78
N ARG A 257 -14.87 13.97 13.75
CA ARG A 257 -14.55 15.40 13.86
C ARG A 257 -15.76 16.24 14.26
N GLU A 258 -16.93 15.97 13.68
CA GLU A 258 -18.18 16.64 14.05
C GLU A 258 -18.55 16.34 15.51
N ALA A 259 -18.43 15.08 15.95
CA ALA A 259 -18.65 14.72 17.34
C ALA A 259 -17.71 15.48 18.30
N VAL A 260 -16.43 15.65 17.95
CA VAL A 260 -15.49 16.47 18.74
C VAL A 260 -15.96 17.93 18.82
N GLN A 261 -16.44 18.51 17.72
CA GLN A 261 -16.97 19.88 17.72
C GLN A 261 -18.20 20.02 18.64
N GLN A 262 -19.10 19.03 18.64
CA GLN A 262 -20.30 19.04 19.48
C GLN A 262 -19.99 18.79 20.97
N LEU A 263 -19.02 17.91 21.26
CA LEU A 263 -18.62 17.53 22.62
C LEU A 263 -17.58 18.49 23.25
N GLN A 264 -17.04 19.42 22.45
CA GLN A 264 -16.08 20.45 22.86
C GLN A 264 -14.83 19.85 23.53
N GLU A 265 -14.30 20.47 24.59
CA GLU A 265 -13.03 20.13 25.26
C GLU A 265 -13.00 18.75 25.97
N LYS A 266 -14.02 17.91 25.79
CA LYS A 266 -14.11 16.60 26.44
C LYS A 266 -13.38 15.49 25.69
N VAL A 267 -13.19 15.65 24.39
CA VAL A 267 -12.63 14.62 23.52
C VAL A 267 -11.73 15.24 22.46
N SER A 268 -10.78 14.45 21.95
CA SER A 268 -10.04 14.76 20.72
C SER A 268 -10.20 13.60 19.74
N ALA A 269 -10.09 13.87 18.45
CA ALA A 269 -10.01 12.83 17.42
C ALA A 269 -8.56 12.48 17.12
N VAL A 270 -8.29 11.20 16.88
CA VAL A 270 -7.02 10.70 16.35
C VAL A 270 -7.33 9.87 15.11
N HIS A 271 -7.06 10.43 13.93
CA HIS A 271 -7.35 9.76 12.66
C HIS A 271 -6.07 9.18 12.05
N PHE A 272 -6.10 7.88 11.79
CA PHE A 272 -5.01 7.15 11.16
C PHE A 272 -5.21 7.10 9.65
N SER A 273 -4.22 7.62 8.93
CA SER A 273 -4.12 7.42 7.47
C SER A 273 -3.35 6.13 7.16
N PRO A 274 -2.08 5.94 7.59
CA PRO A 274 -1.48 4.61 7.58
C PRO A 274 -2.06 3.77 8.73
N VAL A 275 -2.67 2.64 8.39
CA VAL A 275 -3.17 1.66 9.37
C VAL A 275 -2.20 0.49 9.53
N TYR A 276 -1.27 0.31 8.59
CA TYR A 276 -0.13 -0.60 8.75
C TYR A 276 1.06 -0.22 7.84
N PRO A 277 2.31 -0.32 8.33
CA PRO A 277 2.66 -0.32 9.74
C PRO A 277 2.23 1.00 10.40
N LEU A 278 1.85 0.95 11.68
CA LEU A 278 1.55 2.15 12.44
C LEU A 278 2.85 2.94 12.71
N PRO A 279 2.80 4.29 12.70
CA PRO A 279 3.95 5.14 12.96
C PRO A 279 4.45 4.96 14.40
N GLN A 280 5.75 5.19 14.62
CA GLN A 280 6.44 4.83 15.88
C GLN A 280 5.87 5.55 17.10
N GLU A 281 5.43 6.79 16.91
CA GLU A 281 4.83 7.66 17.92
C GLU A 281 3.40 7.27 18.31
N THR A 282 2.77 6.29 17.64
CA THR A 282 1.37 5.90 17.90
C THR A 282 1.13 5.56 19.38
N VAL A 283 2.02 4.78 19.98
CA VAL A 283 1.89 4.35 21.38
C VAL A 283 2.04 5.54 22.32
N GLU A 284 3.00 6.42 22.08
CA GLU A 284 3.22 7.62 22.87
C GLU A 284 2.01 8.57 22.77
N LEU A 285 1.52 8.79 21.55
CA LEU A 285 0.36 9.63 21.26
C LEU A 285 -0.89 9.13 22.02
N LEU A 286 -1.21 7.85 21.92
CA LEU A 286 -2.42 7.27 22.55
C LEU A 286 -2.29 7.13 24.07
N SER A 287 -1.07 6.96 24.59
CA SER A 287 -0.81 6.93 26.04
C SER A 287 -1.01 8.28 26.71
N GLY A 288 -0.98 9.38 25.92
CA GLY A 288 -1.26 10.73 26.41
C GLY A 288 -2.74 10.98 26.76
N TYR A 289 -3.66 10.05 26.47
CA TYR A 289 -5.09 10.18 26.77
C TYR A 289 -5.50 9.27 27.93
N LYS A 290 -6.37 9.76 28.82
CA LYS A 290 -6.88 8.92 29.93
C LYS A 290 -7.77 7.77 29.44
N LYS A 291 -8.45 7.95 28.31
CA LYS A 291 -9.31 6.94 27.68
C LYS A 291 -9.13 6.95 26.16
N ASN A 292 -8.94 5.78 25.57
CA ASN A 292 -8.96 5.61 24.12
C ASN A 292 -10.24 4.87 23.73
N ILE A 293 -10.99 5.41 22.76
CA ILE A 293 -12.23 4.85 22.23
C ILE A 293 -12.02 4.65 20.75
N ILE A 294 -12.13 3.40 20.28
CA ILE A 294 -12.01 3.08 18.86
C ILE A 294 -13.38 3.28 18.18
N VAL A 295 -13.37 3.96 17.04
CA VAL A 295 -14.54 4.21 16.20
C VAL A 295 -14.25 3.67 14.80
N GLU A 296 -14.96 2.60 14.43
CA GLU A 296 -14.83 1.84 13.18
C GLU A 296 -16.19 1.34 12.71
#